data_AF-A0A229RGV3-F1
#
_entry.id   AF-A0A229RGV3-F1
#
_cell.length_a   1.000
_cell.length_b   1.000
_cell.length_c   1.000
_cell.angle_alpha   90.00
_cell.angle_beta   90.00
_cell.angle_gamma   90.00
#
_symmetry.space_group_name_H-M   'P 1'
#
loop_
_entity.id
_entity.type
_entity.pdbx_description
1 polymer ?
#
loop_
_entity_poly.entity_id
_entity_poly.type
_entity_poly.pdbx_seq_one_letter_code
_entity_poly.pdbx_strand_id
1 'polypeptide(L)'
;MSFHLGYGTNGFSNHRLDDALAIIADLGYTGVALTLDHDHLDPFADDLARHVDHVASRLSALGLNRVVIETGARYLLDPWRKHSPTLLSDDPALRIDFLARALRIAGDLGADCVSFWSGVSTVDTDVAWSRLRDGVAAVLEHAARLNVRLAMEPEPGHLVQHLGQVLDLRKELGEPELFGVTLDVGHCVAVEPVNAAECVRLAGPLLWNVQLDDMLPRVHEHLEFGDGHLDLPGTLAALAEIGYTGLAAVELPRHSHAAPDTARRAFTALNAALPRTWLDKAEDRIREKPSVIGAIFPAVGREVGRAALRPDIDPQGLVHGTVDDAARSRLIGVLAGRLAPAELAVELRDLYRYGDDAERRGVLRALSTLESPGAEVTDAGIKLVEDALRANDIRLVAAAMGPFARFLDDHAWRHGVLKCVFVGVPLAAVADLETRADDELKRMLADFADERRAAGREVPADALSLLKEN
;
A
#
# COMPACT_ATOMS: atom_id res chain seq x y z
N MET A 1 -3.70 5.15 5.00
CA MET A 1 -4.50 5.51 3.81
C MET A 1 -5.41 4.35 3.49
N SER A 2 -6.62 4.59 2.98
CA SER A 2 -7.55 3.52 2.60
C SER A 2 -7.26 2.97 1.20
N PHE A 3 -6.68 3.78 0.31
CA PHE A 3 -6.34 3.45 -1.07
C PHE A 3 -4.82 3.41 -1.31
N HIS A 4 -4.43 2.91 -2.48
CA HIS A 4 -3.05 2.78 -2.91
C HIS A 4 -2.67 3.88 -3.90
N LEU A 5 -1.49 4.47 -3.71
CA LEU A 5 -0.88 5.34 -4.72
C LEU A 5 -0.11 4.49 -5.73
N GLY A 6 -0.32 4.77 -7.02
CA GLY A 6 0.40 4.13 -8.11
C GLY A 6 0.89 5.08 -9.19
N TYR A 7 1.47 4.50 -10.23
CA TYR A 7 1.92 5.21 -11.42
C TYR A 7 1.55 4.39 -12.67
N GLY A 8 1.11 5.06 -13.73
CA GLY A 8 0.76 4.45 -15.00
C GLY A 8 1.99 4.11 -15.84
N THR A 9 2.08 2.88 -16.34
CA THR A 9 3.24 2.47 -17.16
C THR A 9 3.25 3.17 -18.52
N ASN A 10 2.15 3.79 -18.95
CA ASN A 10 2.12 4.70 -20.10
C ASN A 10 3.10 5.88 -19.97
N GLY A 11 3.41 6.33 -18.75
CA GLY A 11 4.41 7.34 -18.46
C GLY A 11 5.85 6.81 -18.49
N PHE A 12 6.05 5.51 -18.66
CA PHE A 12 7.34 4.82 -18.73
C PHE A 12 7.56 4.08 -20.06
N SER A 13 6.86 4.45 -21.14
CA SER A 13 6.97 3.81 -22.48
C SER A 13 8.38 3.71 -23.09
N ASN A 14 9.36 4.47 -22.59
CA ASN A 14 10.77 4.40 -23.03
C ASN A 14 11.63 3.43 -22.17
N HIS A 15 11.04 2.77 -21.17
CA HIS A 15 11.70 1.82 -20.29
C HIS A 15 11.08 0.43 -20.49
N ARG A 16 11.91 -0.61 -20.34
CA ARG A 16 11.40 -1.99 -20.21
C ARG A 16 10.51 -2.07 -18.98
N LEU A 17 9.50 -2.94 -19.03
CA LEU A 17 8.53 -3.07 -17.95
C LEU A 17 9.20 -3.37 -16.58
N ASP A 18 10.15 -4.30 -16.52
CA ASP A 18 10.83 -4.67 -15.27
C ASP A 18 11.57 -3.51 -14.60
N ASP A 19 12.16 -2.62 -15.42
CA ASP A 19 12.88 -1.43 -14.95
C ASP A 19 11.88 -0.37 -14.46
N ALA A 20 10.80 -0.16 -15.21
CA ALA A 20 9.73 0.76 -14.82
C ALA A 20 9.10 0.35 -13.48
N LEU A 21 8.74 -0.93 -13.32
CA LEU A 21 8.16 -1.45 -12.09
C LEU A 21 9.12 -1.31 -10.90
N ALA A 22 10.42 -1.57 -11.09
CA ALA A 22 11.42 -1.39 -10.05
C ALA A 22 11.51 0.06 -9.58
N ILE A 23 11.58 1.01 -10.53
CA ILE A 23 11.64 2.45 -10.23
C ILE A 23 10.38 2.90 -9.49
N ILE A 24 9.20 2.46 -9.95
CA ILE A 24 7.91 2.79 -9.30
C ILE A 24 7.91 2.30 -7.85
N ALA A 25 8.31 1.05 -7.60
CA ALA A 25 8.39 0.49 -6.25
C ALA A 25 9.43 1.20 -5.37
N ASP A 26 10.64 1.46 -5.89
CA ASP A 26 11.73 2.12 -5.16
C ASP A 26 11.37 3.55 -4.73
N LEU A 27 10.52 4.24 -5.50
CA LEU A 27 10.01 5.57 -5.15
C LEU A 27 8.96 5.55 -4.02
N GLY A 28 8.39 4.37 -3.70
CA GLY A 28 7.41 4.19 -2.63
C GLY A 28 5.96 4.04 -3.10
N TYR A 29 5.70 3.95 -4.40
CA TYR A 29 4.37 3.58 -4.88
C TYR A 29 4.06 2.12 -4.51
N THR A 30 2.77 1.82 -4.30
CA THR A 30 2.32 0.49 -3.86
C THR A 30 1.37 -0.18 -4.84
N GLY A 31 1.13 0.46 -5.99
CA GLY A 31 0.35 -0.10 -7.08
C GLY A 31 0.79 0.46 -8.44
N VAL A 32 0.26 -0.13 -9.50
CA VAL A 32 0.59 0.21 -10.88
C VAL A 32 -0.65 0.16 -11.75
N ALA A 33 -0.82 1.17 -12.61
CA ALA A 33 -1.76 1.07 -13.71
C ALA A 33 -0.98 0.56 -14.92
N LEU A 34 -1.16 -0.72 -15.25
CA LEU A 34 -0.40 -1.43 -16.27
C LEU A 34 -1.06 -1.24 -17.62
N THR A 35 -0.45 -0.43 -18.47
CA THR A 35 -0.89 -0.24 -19.85
C THR A 35 -0.44 -1.42 -20.71
N LEU A 36 -1.40 -2.11 -21.32
CA LEU A 36 -1.11 -3.18 -22.28
C LEU A 36 -0.64 -2.56 -23.60
N ASP A 37 0.63 -2.74 -23.94
CA ASP A 37 1.28 -2.23 -25.16
C ASP A 37 2.39 -3.21 -25.61
N HIS A 38 2.89 -3.03 -26.83
CA HIS A 38 3.87 -3.91 -27.47
C HIS A 38 5.15 -4.12 -26.66
N ASP A 39 5.67 -3.05 -26.02
CA ASP A 39 6.95 -3.09 -25.30
C ASP A 39 6.81 -3.59 -23.86
N HIS A 40 5.64 -3.43 -23.25
CA HIS A 40 5.40 -3.80 -21.86
C HIS A 40 4.78 -5.17 -21.72
N LEU A 41 3.50 -5.30 -22.06
CA LEU A 41 2.76 -6.55 -22.01
C LEU A 41 1.81 -6.61 -23.20
N ASP A 42 2.29 -7.24 -24.28
CA ASP A 42 1.53 -7.39 -25.51
C ASP A 42 0.46 -8.50 -25.36
N PRO A 43 -0.84 -8.15 -25.39
CA PRO A 43 -1.94 -9.10 -25.26
C PRO A 43 -2.10 -10.05 -26.47
N PHE A 44 -1.36 -9.80 -27.56
CA PHE A 44 -1.37 -10.62 -28.78
C PHE A 44 -0.12 -11.50 -28.92
N ALA A 45 0.83 -11.43 -27.99
CA ALA A 45 2.01 -12.29 -28.02
C ALA A 45 1.66 -13.78 -27.93
N ASP A 46 2.34 -14.61 -28.72
CA ASP A 46 2.14 -16.07 -28.76
C ASP A 46 2.39 -16.74 -27.39
N ASP A 47 3.28 -16.15 -26.58
CA ASP A 47 3.70 -16.62 -25.27
C ASP A 47 3.18 -15.76 -24.12
N LEU A 48 2.05 -15.07 -24.32
CA LEU A 48 1.43 -14.18 -23.34
C LEU A 48 1.35 -14.77 -21.92
N ALA A 49 0.95 -16.03 -21.76
CA ALA A 49 0.83 -16.66 -20.44
C ALA A 49 2.15 -16.60 -19.64
N ARG A 50 3.29 -16.84 -20.31
CA ARG A 50 4.62 -16.76 -19.71
C ARG A 50 4.97 -15.33 -19.29
N HIS A 51 4.58 -14.34 -20.09
CA HIS A 51 4.79 -12.93 -19.76
C HIS A 51 3.90 -12.49 -18.59
N VAL A 52 2.65 -12.94 -18.52
CA VAL A 52 1.75 -12.68 -17.40
C VAL A 52 2.29 -13.28 -16.10
N ASP A 53 2.75 -14.53 -16.12
CA ASP A 53 3.38 -15.18 -14.95
C ASP A 53 4.62 -14.41 -14.46
N HIS A 54 5.46 -13.96 -15.40
CA HIS A 54 6.64 -13.14 -15.09
C HIS A 54 6.24 -11.82 -14.43
N VAL A 55 5.26 -11.11 -15.01
CA VAL A 55 4.74 -9.85 -14.45
C VAL A 55 4.15 -10.07 -13.06
N ALA A 56 3.33 -11.11 -12.86
CA ALA A 56 2.78 -11.45 -11.55
C ALA A 56 3.88 -11.67 -10.49
N SER A 57 4.90 -12.46 -10.84
CA SER A 57 6.05 -12.69 -9.96
C SER A 57 6.80 -11.39 -9.66
N ARG A 58 6.95 -10.51 -10.65
CA ARG A 58 7.68 -9.26 -10.49
C ARG A 58 6.93 -8.28 -9.59
N LEU A 59 5.62 -8.12 -9.78
CA LEU A 59 4.76 -7.29 -8.95
C LEU A 59 4.78 -7.75 -7.48
N SER A 60 4.67 -9.05 -7.26
CA SER A 60 4.74 -9.64 -5.91
C SER A 60 6.09 -9.38 -5.24
N ALA A 61 7.21 -9.61 -5.95
CA ALA A 61 8.54 -9.38 -5.41
C ALA A 61 8.83 -7.91 -5.07
N LEU A 62 8.20 -6.98 -5.79
CA LEU A 62 8.35 -5.54 -5.58
C LEU A 62 7.33 -4.95 -4.58
N GLY A 63 6.36 -5.73 -4.10
CA GLY A 63 5.31 -5.24 -3.21
C GLY A 63 4.32 -4.29 -3.88
N LEU A 64 4.16 -4.37 -5.21
CA LEU A 64 3.15 -3.64 -5.97
C LEU A 64 1.82 -4.39 -5.89
N ASN A 65 1.09 -4.15 -4.79
CA ASN A 65 -0.06 -4.96 -4.33
C ASN A 65 -1.40 -4.56 -4.95
N ARG A 66 -1.45 -3.52 -5.79
CA ARG A 66 -2.65 -3.11 -6.53
C ARG A 66 -2.33 -2.89 -7.99
N VAL A 67 -3.17 -3.44 -8.86
CA VAL A 67 -3.00 -3.39 -10.30
C VAL A 67 -4.32 -2.99 -10.94
N VAL A 68 -4.27 -2.09 -11.91
CA VAL A 68 -5.35 -1.85 -12.87
C VAL A 68 -4.79 -2.08 -14.27
N ILE A 69 -5.59 -2.68 -15.16
CA ILE A 69 -5.19 -2.88 -16.55
C ILE A 69 -5.73 -1.73 -17.40
N GLU A 70 -4.85 -1.02 -18.09
CA GLU A 70 -5.22 0.06 -18.99
C GLU A 70 -5.14 -0.37 -20.46
N THR A 71 -6.08 0.13 -21.26
CA THR A 71 -6.25 -0.26 -22.67
C THR A 71 -6.04 0.91 -23.64
N GLY A 72 -5.23 1.89 -23.22
CA GLY A 72 -4.97 3.17 -23.89
C GLY A 72 -3.76 3.20 -24.83
N ALA A 73 -3.09 2.07 -25.10
CA ALA A 73 -1.96 1.99 -26.02
C ALA A 73 -2.30 2.52 -27.41
N ARG A 74 -1.42 3.40 -27.94
CA ARG A 74 -1.76 4.24 -29.10
C ARG A 74 -1.88 3.47 -30.40
N TYR A 75 -0.99 2.52 -30.66
CA TYR A 75 -0.88 1.89 -31.98
C TYR A 75 -0.98 0.36 -31.92
N LEU A 76 -1.51 -0.17 -30.80
CA LEU A 76 -1.56 -1.61 -30.55
C LEU A 76 -2.38 -2.39 -31.58
N LEU A 77 -3.53 -1.85 -31.97
CA LEU A 77 -4.44 -2.54 -32.89
C LEU A 77 -4.25 -2.11 -34.34
N ASP A 78 -3.74 -0.89 -34.57
CA ASP A 78 -3.47 -0.34 -35.89
C ASP A 78 -2.20 0.54 -35.84
N PRO A 79 -1.15 0.23 -36.64
CA PRO A 79 0.11 0.97 -36.64
C PRO A 79 0.01 2.38 -37.26
N TRP A 80 -1.07 2.69 -37.97
CA TRP A 80 -1.29 3.97 -38.66
C TRP A 80 -2.30 4.85 -37.93
N ARG A 81 -3.31 4.24 -37.30
CA ARG A 81 -4.44 4.95 -36.71
C ARG A 81 -4.42 4.78 -35.20
N LYS A 82 -4.13 5.90 -34.52
CA LYS A 82 -4.15 5.97 -33.06
C LYS A 82 -5.48 5.40 -32.54
N HIS A 83 -5.37 4.38 -31.69
CA HIS A 83 -6.42 3.70 -30.95
C HIS A 83 -7.51 2.99 -31.78
N SER A 84 -7.38 2.97 -33.11
CA SER A 84 -8.36 2.34 -33.98
C SER A 84 -8.11 0.83 -34.06
N PRO A 85 -9.15 -0.02 -34.18
CA PRO A 85 -10.57 0.32 -34.07
C PRO A 85 -11.02 0.55 -32.62
N THR A 86 -12.13 1.28 -32.49
CA THR A 86 -12.83 1.53 -31.22
C THR A 86 -14.18 0.82 -31.19
N LEU A 87 -14.91 0.85 -30.07
CA LEU A 87 -16.28 0.32 -30.01
C LEU A 87 -17.26 1.10 -30.92
N LEU A 88 -16.87 2.28 -31.41
CA LEU A 88 -17.69 3.08 -32.33
C LEU A 88 -17.44 2.74 -33.81
N SER A 89 -16.45 1.91 -34.10
CA SER A 89 -16.08 1.53 -35.47
C SER A 89 -17.15 0.67 -36.13
N ASP A 90 -17.21 0.67 -37.47
CA ASP A 90 -18.16 -0.15 -38.23
C ASP A 90 -17.97 -1.65 -37.92
N ASP A 91 -16.72 -2.07 -37.73
CA ASP A 91 -16.34 -3.39 -37.23
C ASP A 91 -15.55 -3.24 -35.92
N PRO A 92 -16.19 -3.45 -34.75
CA PRO A 92 -15.54 -3.36 -33.45
C PRO A 92 -14.89 -4.69 -33.00
N ALA A 93 -14.90 -5.75 -33.83
CA ALA A 93 -14.53 -7.10 -33.39
C ALA A 93 -13.11 -7.18 -32.79
N LEU A 94 -12.14 -6.52 -33.41
CA LEU A 94 -10.76 -6.49 -32.91
C LEU A 94 -10.63 -5.73 -31.57
N ARG A 95 -11.41 -4.66 -31.36
CA ARG A 95 -11.43 -3.93 -30.08
C ARG A 95 -12.07 -4.79 -28.99
N ILE A 96 -13.14 -5.51 -29.31
CA ILE A 96 -13.79 -6.43 -28.36
C ILE A 96 -12.83 -7.59 -27.99
N ASP A 97 -12.11 -8.17 -28.96
CA ASP A 97 -11.10 -9.20 -28.67
C ASP A 97 -9.98 -8.66 -27.76
N PHE A 98 -9.48 -7.45 -28.02
CA PHE A 98 -8.50 -6.81 -27.15
C PHE A 98 -9.02 -6.63 -25.72
N LEU A 99 -10.23 -6.08 -25.54
CA LEU A 99 -10.81 -5.92 -24.20
C LEU A 99 -11.06 -7.26 -23.52
N ALA A 100 -11.45 -8.30 -24.27
CA ALA A 100 -11.59 -9.65 -23.74
C ALA A 100 -10.25 -10.28 -23.31
N ARG A 101 -9.15 -9.98 -24.01
CA ARG A 101 -7.77 -10.36 -23.61
C ARG A 101 -7.35 -9.60 -22.35
N ALA A 102 -7.62 -8.30 -22.29
CA ALA A 102 -7.33 -7.47 -21.13
C ALA A 102 -8.06 -8.00 -19.87
N LEU A 103 -9.31 -8.42 -20.00
CA LEU A 103 -10.06 -9.05 -18.89
C LEU A 103 -9.43 -10.37 -18.42
N ARG A 104 -8.89 -11.19 -19.34
CA ARG A 104 -8.17 -12.42 -18.95
C ARG A 104 -6.89 -12.10 -18.19
N ILE A 105 -6.08 -11.19 -18.73
CA ILE A 105 -4.84 -10.72 -18.09
C ILE A 105 -5.14 -10.12 -16.71
N ALA A 106 -6.20 -9.32 -16.59
CA ALA A 106 -6.64 -8.76 -15.31
C ALA A 106 -7.01 -9.87 -14.30
N GLY A 107 -7.72 -10.91 -14.73
CA GLY A 107 -8.03 -12.06 -13.88
C GLY A 107 -6.78 -12.80 -13.40
N ASP A 108 -5.83 -13.06 -14.31
CA ASP A 108 -4.58 -13.76 -14.00
C ASP A 108 -3.66 -12.95 -13.06
N LEU A 109 -3.67 -11.62 -13.20
CA LEU A 109 -2.90 -10.70 -12.34
C LEU A 109 -3.63 -10.29 -11.05
N GLY A 110 -4.90 -10.67 -10.89
CA GLY A 110 -5.73 -10.22 -9.76
C GLY A 110 -5.95 -8.70 -9.75
N ALA A 111 -6.06 -8.07 -10.92
CA ALA A 111 -6.25 -6.63 -11.06
C ALA A 111 -7.65 -6.19 -10.60
N ASP A 112 -7.75 -4.97 -10.06
CA ASP A 112 -8.99 -4.40 -9.52
C ASP A 112 -10.05 -4.20 -10.62
N CYS A 113 -9.63 -3.79 -11.82
CA CYS A 113 -10.46 -3.67 -13.01
C CYS A 113 -9.64 -3.54 -14.31
N VAL A 114 -10.35 -3.58 -15.44
CA VAL A 114 -9.87 -3.11 -16.75
C VAL A 114 -10.46 -1.73 -17.04
N SER A 115 -9.61 -0.74 -17.26
CA SER A 115 -9.98 0.62 -17.69
C SER A 115 -10.06 0.72 -19.21
N PHE A 116 -11.12 1.34 -19.72
CA PHE A 116 -11.34 1.58 -21.15
C PHE A 116 -12.19 2.84 -21.39
N TRP A 117 -12.22 3.33 -22.64
CA TRP A 117 -12.95 4.54 -23.05
C TRP A 117 -13.80 4.29 -24.31
N SER A 118 -14.68 5.24 -24.64
CA SER A 118 -15.63 5.14 -25.78
C SER A 118 -14.99 5.35 -27.16
N GLY A 119 -14.33 6.50 -27.33
CA GLY A 119 -13.61 6.92 -28.53
C GLY A 119 -14.21 8.17 -29.13
N VAL A 120 -13.48 8.76 -30.09
CA VAL A 120 -13.98 9.89 -30.87
C VAL A 120 -15.00 9.39 -31.89
N SER A 121 -16.21 9.96 -31.87
CA SER A 121 -17.21 9.65 -32.89
C SER A 121 -16.85 10.30 -34.22
N THR A 122 -16.97 9.54 -35.31
CA THR A 122 -16.91 10.03 -36.69
C THR A 122 -18.26 9.90 -37.42
N VAL A 123 -19.27 9.44 -36.70
CA VAL A 123 -20.64 9.20 -37.19
C VAL A 123 -21.65 9.98 -36.34
N ASP A 124 -22.91 9.94 -36.77
CA ASP A 124 -24.01 10.53 -36.02
C ASP A 124 -24.09 9.98 -34.59
N THR A 125 -24.46 10.85 -33.63
CA THR A 125 -24.46 10.54 -32.20
C THR A 125 -25.32 9.33 -31.87
N ASP A 126 -26.50 9.17 -32.49
CA ASP A 126 -27.39 8.05 -32.19
C ASP A 126 -26.79 6.72 -32.65
N VAL A 127 -26.12 6.72 -33.80
CA VAL A 127 -25.41 5.55 -34.33
C VAL A 127 -24.21 5.22 -33.44
N ALA A 128 -23.42 6.22 -33.06
CA ALA A 128 -22.26 6.04 -32.20
C ALA A 128 -22.68 5.49 -30.82
N TRP A 129 -23.76 6.02 -30.24
CA TRP A 129 -24.28 5.59 -28.95
C TRP A 129 -24.79 4.14 -28.99
N SER A 130 -25.54 3.77 -30.04
CA SER A 130 -25.97 2.37 -30.23
C SER A 130 -24.78 1.42 -30.32
N ARG A 131 -23.75 1.78 -31.11
CA ARG A 131 -22.53 0.96 -31.23
C ARG A 131 -21.78 0.82 -29.91
N LEU A 132 -21.63 1.91 -29.16
CA LEU A 132 -21.02 1.89 -27.84
C LEU A 132 -21.78 0.95 -26.91
N ARG A 133 -23.11 1.10 -26.81
CA ARG A 133 -23.95 0.28 -25.93
C ARG A 133 -23.83 -1.20 -26.28
N ASP A 134 -23.95 -1.54 -27.57
CA ASP A 134 -23.91 -2.94 -28.02
C ASP A 134 -22.49 -3.53 -27.83
N GLY A 135 -21.44 -2.74 -28.05
CA GLY A 135 -20.06 -3.12 -27.80
C GLY A 135 -19.73 -3.32 -26.32
N VAL A 136 -20.19 -2.43 -25.44
CA VAL A 136 -20.04 -2.59 -23.99
C VAL A 136 -20.79 -3.82 -23.49
N ALA A 137 -22.02 -4.06 -23.98
CA ALA A 137 -22.77 -5.27 -23.65
C ALA A 137 -22.00 -6.55 -24.03
N ALA A 138 -21.40 -6.59 -25.21
CA ALA A 138 -20.58 -7.73 -25.65
C ALA A 138 -19.35 -7.95 -24.75
N VAL A 139 -18.64 -6.89 -24.36
CA VAL A 139 -17.47 -6.99 -23.45
C VAL A 139 -17.91 -7.42 -22.04
N LEU A 140 -19.07 -6.97 -21.56
CA LEU A 140 -19.61 -7.35 -20.26
C LEU A 140 -19.93 -8.84 -20.16
N GLU A 141 -20.30 -9.51 -21.26
CA GLU A 141 -20.42 -10.97 -21.26
C GLU A 141 -19.10 -11.68 -20.93
N HIS A 142 -17.96 -11.14 -21.41
CA HIS A 142 -16.64 -11.64 -21.04
C HIS A 142 -16.29 -11.32 -19.59
N ALA A 143 -16.59 -10.10 -19.14
CA ALA A 143 -16.37 -9.66 -17.77
C ALA A 143 -17.11 -10.58 -16.77
N ALA A 144 -18.37 -10.91 -17.05
CA ALA A 144 -19.19 -11.81 -16.25
C ALA A 144 -18.62 -13.24 -16.18
N ARG A 145 -18.13 -13.78 -17.30
CA ARG A 145 -17.50 -15.12 -17.34
C ARG A 145 -16.23 -15.19 -16.50
N LEU A 146 -15.47 -14.10 -16.43
CA LEU A 146 -14.19 -14.02 -15.74
C LEU A 146 -14.31 -13.46 -14.31
N ASN A 147 -15.48 -12.93 -13.95
CA ASN A 147 -15.71 -12.16 -12.73
C ASN A 147 -14.71 -11.00 -12.53
N VAL A 148 -14.42 -10.29 -13.63
CA VAL A 148 -13.50 -9.14 -13.64
C VAL A 148 -14.30 -7.88 -13.90
N ARG A 149 -13.98 -6.82 -13.16
CA ARG A 149 -14.64 -5.51 -13.28
C ARG A 149 -14.18 -4.75 -14.52
N LEU A 150 -15.11 -4.10 -15.18
CA LEU A 150 -14.87 -3.21 -16.32
C LEU A 150 -15.21 -1.76 -15.92
N ALA A 151 -14.24 -0.86 -16.03
CA ALA A 151 -14.36 0.53 -15.60
C ALA A 151 -14.25 1.46 -16.82
N MET A 152 -15.28 2.26 -17.07
CA MET A 152 -15.28 3.20 -18.18
C MET A 152 -14.76 4.56 -17.75
N GLU A 153 -13.83 5.09 -18.54
CA GLU A 153 -13.27 6.42 -18.42
C GLU A 153 -14.03 7.40 -19.33
N PRO A 154 -14.61 8.49 -18.78
CA PRO A 154 -15.01 9.66 -19.55
C PRO A 154 -13.79 10.44 -20.02
N GLU A 155 -13.71 10.73 -21.33
CA GLU A 155 -12.54 11.37 -21.95
C GLU A 155 -12.94 12.66 -22.70
N PRO A 156 -12.24 13.80 -22.49
CA PRO A 156 -12.41 15.01 -23.27
C PRO A 156 -12.28 14.78 -24.79
N GLY A 157 -13.35 15.07 -25.53
CA GLY A 157 -13.44 14.90 -26.98
C GLY A 157 -13.91 13.52 -27.46
N HIS A 158 -14.21 12.58 -26.55
CA HIS A 158 -14.85 11.31 -26.88
C HIS A 158 -16.38 11.41 -26.84
N LEU A 159 -17.07 10.36 -27.33
CA LEU A 159 -18.53 10.26 -27.28
C LEU A 159 -19.05 10.33 -25.83
N VAL A 160 -18.37 9.63 -24.93
CA VAL A 160 -18.57 9.71 -23.49
C VAL A 160 -17.43 10.55 -22.92
N GLN A 161 -17.77 11.79 -22.60
CA GLN A 161 -16.88 12.83 -22.11
C GLN A 161 -17.10 13.13 -20.62
N HIS A 162 -18.32 12.91 -20.13
CA HIS A 162 -18.73 13.24 -18.77
C HIS A 162 -19.09 11.99 -17.97
N LEU A 163 -18.79 12.00 -16.68
CA LEU A 163 -19.17 11.00 -15.68
C LEU A 163 -20.66 10.67 -15.75
N GLY A 164 -21.51 11.69 -15.89
CA GLY A 164 -22.96 11.51 -16.02
C GLY A 164 -23.35 10.59 -17.19
N GLN A 165 -22.63 10.65 -18.31
CA GLN A 165 -22.89 9.80 -19.48
C GLN A 165 -22.51 8.34 -19.22
N VAL A 166 -21.46 8.07 -18.41
CA VAL A 166 -21.15 6.70 -17.96
C VAL A 166 -22.27 6.16 -17.08
N LEU A 167 -22.78 6.97 -16.15
CA LEU A 167 -23.88 6.58 -15.26
C LEU A 167 -25.18 6.32 -16.03
N ASP A 168 -25.47 7.12 -17.06
CA ASP A 168 -26.65 6.91 -17.90
C ASP A 168 -26.51 5.66 -18.78
N LEU A 169 -25.35 5.44 -19.40
CA LEU A 169 -25.07 4.20 -20.13
C LEU A 169 -25.24 2.97 -19.22
N ARG A 170 -24.76 3.04 -17.98
CA ARG A 170 -24.94 1.95 -16.99
C ARG A 170 -26.42 1.67 -16.71
N LYS A 171 -27.27 2.69 -16.58
CA LYS A 171 -28.72 2.51 -16.40
C LYS A 171 -29.36 1.87 -17.62
N GLU A 172 -29.00 2.33 -18.83
CA GLU A 172 -29.51 1.77 -20.09
C GLU A 172 -29.14 0.29 -20.28
N LEU A 173 -27.98 -0.12 -19.78
CA LEU A 173 -27.52 -1.51 -19.77
C LEU A 173 -28.14 -2.37 -18.64
N GLY A 174 -29.05 -1.81 -17.83
CA GLY A 174 -29.72 -2.54 -16.75
C GLY A 174 -28.88 -2.67 -15.47
N GLU A 175 -28.03 -1.68 -15.19
CA GLU A 175 -27.25 -1.59 -13.96
C GLU A 175 -26.33 -2.78 -13.64
N PRO A 176 -25.49 -3.24 -14.60
CA PRO A 176 -24.62 -4.40 -14.40
C PRO A 176 -23.66 -4.23 -13.22
N GLU A 177 -23.50 -5.27 -12.41
CA GLU A 177 -22.66 -5.26 -11.19
C GLU A 177 -21.16 -5.09 -11.50
N LEU A 178 -20.72 -5.54 -12.68
CA LEU A 178 -19.32 -5.50 -13.13
C LEU A 178 -19.00 -4.32 -14.06
N PHE A 179 -19.87 -3.30 -14.09
CA PHE A 179 -19.62 -2.05 -14.81
C PHE A 179 -19.58 -0.84 -13.87
N GLY A 180 -18.46 -0.12 -13.91
CA GLY A 180 -18.18 1.03 -13.05
C GLY A 180 -17.37 2.11 -13.78
N VAL A 181 -16.71 2.95 -12.99
CA VAL A 181 -16.07 4.19 -13.45
C VAL A 181 -14.57 4.13 -13.21
N THR A 182 -13.80 4.45 -14.26
CA THR A 182 -12.46 5.03 -14.12
C THR A 182 -12.63 6.54 -14.15
N LEU A 183 -12.08 7.24 -13.15
CA LEU A 183 -12.14 8.70 -13.10
C LEU A 183 -10.74 9.29 -13.22
N ASP A 184 -10.43 9.89 -14.37
CA ASP A 184 -9.32 10.82 -14.49
C ASP A 184 -9.74 12.17 -13.91
N VAL A 185 -8.99 12.64 -12.90
CA VAL A 185 -9.33 13.86 -12.17
C VAL A 185 -8.93 15.12 -12.90
N GLY A 186 -7.95 15.06 -13.81
CA GLY A 186 -7.61 16.13 -14.73
C GLY A 186 -8.69 16.33 -15.78
N HIS A 187 -9.29 15.25 -16.29
CA HIS A 187 -10.47 15.30 -17.15
C HIS A 187 -11.63 16.01 -16.45
N CYS A 188 -11.82 15.78 -15.14
CA CYS A 188 -12.80 16.54 -14.37
C CYS A 188 -12.53 18.06 -14.42
N VAL A 189 -11.27 18.48 -14.29
CA VAL A 189 -10.90 19.91 -14.41
C VAL A 189 -11.14 20.43 -15.82
N ALA A 190 -10.85 19.62 -16.84
CA ALA A 190 -10.94 20.02 -18.24
C ALA A 190 -12.39 20.21 -18.70
N VAL A 191 -13.31 19.29 -18.37
CA VAL A 191 -14.64 19.25 -18.99
C VAL A 191 -15.81 19.18 -18.02
N GLU A 192 -15.64 18.74 -16.77
CA GLU A 192 -16.80 18.54 -15.89
C GLU A 192 -17.38 19.87 -15.36
N PRO A 193 -18.71 19.92 -15.12
CA PRO A 193 -19.37 21.12 -14.60
C PRO A 193 -19.09 21.33 -13.10
N VAL A 194 -18.52 20.34 -12.42
CA VAL A 194 -18.15 20.34 -11.00
C VAL A 194 -16.69 19.94 -10.86
N ASN A 195 -16.09 20.23 -9.71
CA ASN A 195 -14.68 19.88 -9.47
C ASN A 195 -14.48 18.36 -9.29
N ALA A 196 -13.23 17.92 -9.39
CA ALA A 196 -12.85 16.51 -9.25
C ALA A 196 -13.31 15.87 -7.93
N ALA A 197 -13.22 16.59 -6.81
CA ALA A 197 -13.69 16.10 -5.51
C ALA A 197 -15.19 15.78 -5.52
N GLU A 198 -16.01 16.59 -6.20
CA GLU A 198 -17.44 16.32 -6.36
C GLU A 198 -17.70 15.17 -7.33
N CYS A 199 -16.95 15.06 -8.43
CA CYS A 199 -17.01 13.89 -9.32
C CYS A 199 -16.71 12.59 -8.58
N VAL A 200 -15.72 12.59 -7.67
CA VAL A 200 -15.43 11.45 -6.79
C VAL A 200 -16.65 11.06 -5.94
N ARG A 201 -17.31 12.04 -5.30
CA ARG A 201 -18.53 11.79 -4.50
C ARG A 201 -19.68 11.26 -5.34
N LEU A 202 -19.87 11.81 -6.55
CA LEU A 202 -20.92 11.39 -7.47
C LEU A 202 -20.69 9.96 -8.00
N ALA A 203 -19.45 9.59 -8.30
CA ALA A 203 -19.11 8.22 -8.69
C ALA A 203 -19.31 7.24 -7.51
N GLY A 204 -18.92 7.65 -6.30
CA GLY A 204 -19.19 6.93 -5.05
C GLY A 204 -18.75 5.45 -5.12
N PRO A 205 -19.61 4.47 -4.79
CA PRO A 205 -19.26 3.05 -4.84
C PRO A 205 -18.92 2.49 -6.24
N LEU A 206 -19.24 3.23 -7.32
CA LEU A 206 -18.93 2.83 -8.70
C LEU A 206 -17.52 3.24 -9.12
N LEU A 207 -16.79 4.02 -8.31
CA LEU A 207 -15.42 4.43 -8.59
C LEU A 207 -14.46 3.25 -8.34
N TRP A 208 -13.86 2.71 -9.40
CA TRP A 208 -13.01 1.51 -9.32
C TRP A 208 -11.56 1.76 -9.74
N ASN A 209 -11.29 2.82 -10.47
CA ASN A 209 -9.95 3.30 -10.79
C ASN A 209 -9.92 4.83 -10.77
N VAL A 210 -8.79 5.41 -10.39
CA VAL A 210 -8.55 6.86 -10.42
C VAL A 210 -7.24 7.12 -11.13
N GLN A 211 -7.27 7.95 -12.17
CA GLN A 211 -6.07 8.49 -12.81
C GLN A 211 -5.82 9.89 -12.25
N LEU A 212 -4.56 10.16 -11.91
CA LEU A 212 -4.12 11.37 -11.22
C LEU A 212 -3.14 12.14 -12.09
N ASP A 213 -3.55 13.31 -12.53
CA ASP A 213 -2.72 14.27 -13.24
C ASP A 213 -3.29 15.67 -12.99
N ASP A 214 -2.73 16.68 -13.64
CA ASP A 214 -3.26 18.03 -13.58
C ASP A 214 -3.65 18.51 -14.98
N MET A 215 -4.64 19.39 -15.07
CA MET A 215 -5.11 19.94 -16.34
C MET A 215 -5.59 21.38 -16.19
N LEU A 216 -5.68 22.09 -17.31
CA LEU A 216 -6.32 23.39 -17.40
C LEU A 216 -7.78 23.25 -17.88
N PRO A 217 -8.70 24.13 -17.42
CA PRO A 217 -10.08 24.10 -17.88
C PRO A 217 -10.18 24.23 -19.40
N ARG A 218 -10.97 23.35 -20.03
CA ARG A 218 -11.22 23.27 -21.48
C ARG A 218 -10.00 22.88 -22.33
N VAL A 219 -8.92 22.42 -21.73
CA VAL A 219 -7.72 21.94 -22.43
C VAL A 219 -7.49 20.49 -22.03
N HIS A 220 -7.44 19.59 -23.02
CA HIS A 220 -7.09 18.20 -22.80
C HIS A 220 -5.57 18.02 -22.97
N GLU A 221 -4.84 18.26 -21.89
CA GLU A 221 -3.39 18.10 -21.80
C GLU A 221 -3.04 17.65 -20.38
N HIS A 222 -2.50 16.44 -20.23
CA HIS A 222 -2.01 15.91 -18.94
C HIS A 222 -0.74 16.66 -18.52
N LEU A 223 -0.78 17.33 -17.37
CA LEU A 223 0.29 18.12 -16.78
C LEU A 223 0.75 17.52 -15.45
N GLU A 224 1.99 17.81 -15.05
CA GLU A 224 2.45 17.50 -13.69
C GLU A 224 1.66 18.31 -12.64
N PHE A 225 1.52 17.77 -11.43
CA PHE A 225 0.80 18.45 -10.34
C PHE A 225 1.38 19.83 -10.04
N GLY A 226 0.51 20.85 -10.04
CA GLY A 226 0.85 22.24 -9.79
C GLY A 226 1.00 23.08 -11.05
N ASP A 227 1.02 22.46 -12.23
CA ASP A 227 1.04 23.15 -13.53
C ASP A 227 -0.37 23.34 -14.11
N GLY A 228 -1.39 22.70 -13.53
CA GLY A 228 -2.80 22.89 -13.86
C GLY A 228 -3.61 23.48 -12.71
N HIS A 229 -4.92 23.20 -12.70
CA HIS A 229 -5.89 23.78 -11.76
C HIS A 229 -6.57 22.72 -10.86
N LEU A 230 -6.06 21.49 -10.79
CA LEU A 230 -6.59 20.47 -9.90
C LEU A 230 -6.42 20.87 -8.42
N ASP A 231 -7.51 20.83 -7.66
CA ASP A 231 -7.45 20.80 -6.20
C ASP A 231 -7.06 19.38 -5.74
N LEU A 232 -5.75 19.08 -5.80
CA LEU A 232 -5.23 17.75 -5.46
C LEU A 232 -5.53 17.37 -3.99
N PRO A 233 -5.30 18.24 -2.98
CA PRO A 233 -5.66 17.91 -1.59
C PRO A 233 -7.15 17.63 -1.40
N GLY A 234 -8.03 18.47 -1.98
CA GLY A 234 -9.48 18.28 -1.89
C GLY A 234 -9.94 16.97 -2.56
N THR A 235 -9.32 16.62 -3.68
CA THR A 235 -9.62 15.38 -4.43
C THR A 235 -9.18 14.13 -3.66
N LEU A 236 -7.96 14.10 -3.12
CA LEU A 236 -7.48 12.98 -2.30
C LEU A 236 -8.27 12.85 -0.99
N ALA A 237 -8.73 13.96 -0.41
CA ALA A 237 -9.60 13.96 0.75
C ALA A 237 -10.97 13.35 0.44
N ALA A 238 -11.54 13.65 -0.73
CA ALA A 238 -12.81 13.05 -1.18
C ALA A 238 -12.70 11.53 -1.38
N LEU A 239 -11.57 11.02 -1.90
CA LEU A 239 -11.32 9.58 -2.00
C LEU A 239 -11.36 8.90 -0.62
N ALA A 240 -10.72 9.51 0.38
CA ALA A 240 -10.75 9.02 1.75
C ALA A 240 -12.16 9.11 2.36
N GLU A 241 -12.90 10.19 2.09
CA GLU A 241 -14.26 10.43 2.57
C GLU A 241 -15.23 9.33 2.11
N ILE A 242 -15.17 8.94 0.83
CA ILE A 242 -16.03 7.87 0.28
C ILE A 242 -15.53 6.46 0.63
N GLY A 243 -14.41 6.33 1.34
CA GLY A 243 -13.81 5.05 1.68
C GLY A 243 -13.24 4.31 0.47
N TYR A 244 -12.71 5.02 -0.53
CA TYR A 244 -12.06 4.40 -1.68
C TYR A 244 -10.86 3.57 -1.22
N THR A 245 -10.74 2.35 -1.76
CA THR A 245 -9.68 1.39 -1.41
C THR A 245 -8.88 0.86 -2.60
N GLY A 246 -9.24 1.29 -3.82
CA GLY A 246 -8.58 0.88 -5.06
C GLY A 246 -7.30 1.65 -5.33
N LEU A 247 -6.92 1.69 -6.61
CA LEU A 247 -5.74 2.38 -7.09
C LEU A 247 -6.02 3.83 -7.47
N ALA A 248 -5.17 4.75 -7.03
CA ALA A 248 -5.09 6.11 -7.55
C ALA A 248 -3.70 6.30 -8.17
N ALA A 249 -3.62 6.18 -9.49
CA ALA A 249 -2.36 6.10 -10.23
C ALA A 249 -2.09 7.38 -11.01
N VAL A 250 -0.84 7.84 -11.00
CA VAL A 250 -0.43 9.00 -11.80
C VAL A 250 -0.46 8.67 -13.29
N GLU A 251 -1.10 9.50 -14.11
CA GLU A 251 -1.20 9.30 -15.57
C GLU A 251 -0.52 10.44 -16.34
N LEU A 252 0.66 10.18 -16.90
CA LEU A 252 1.44 11.19 -17.63
C LEU A 252 2.05 10.61 -18.92
N PRO A 253 1.22 10.21 -19.90
CA PRO A 253 1.64 9.45 -21.09
C PRO A 253 2.57 10.22 -22.04
N ARG A 254 2.81 11.51 -21.82
CA ARG A 254 3.72 12.35 -22.63
C ARG A 254 5.05 12.67 -21.91
N HIS A 255 5.23 12.19 -20.69
CA HIS A 255 6.39 12.50 -19.84
C HIS A 255 7.45 11.38 -19.81
N SER A 256 7.31 10.36 -20.67
CA SER A 256 8.23 9.22 -20.67
C SER A 256 9.69 9.55 -20.96
N HIS A 257 9.99 10.73 -21.50
CA HIS A 257 11.35 11.22 -21.70
C HIS A 257 12.07 11.56 -20.38
N ALA A 258 11.35 11.80 -19.28
CA ALA A 258 11.87 12.14 -17.96
C ALA A 258 11.22 11.31 -16.83
N ALA A 259 10.73 10.11 -17.16
CA ALA A 259 9.82 9.32 -16.32
C ALA A 259 10.25 9.16 -14.86
N PRO A 260 11.51 8.78 -14.52
CA PRO A 260 11.89 8.59 -13.11
C PRO A 260 11.81 9.88 -12.28
N ASP A 261 12.14 11.03 -12.89
CA ASP A 261 12.12 12.31 -12.20
C ASP A 261 10.70 12.85 -12.06
N THR A 262 9.88 12.73 -13.10
CA THR A 262 8.45 13.05 -13.06
C THR A 262 7.73 12.18 -12.03
N ALA A 263 7.98 10.87 -11.99
CA ALA A 263 7.39 9.96 -11.00
C ALA A 263 7.77 10.34 -9.56
N ARG A 264 9.01 10.76 -9.32
CA ARG A 264 9.47 11.22 -7.99
C ARG A 264 8.83 12.53 -7.56
N ARG A 265 8.71 13.50 -8.47
CA ARG A 265 8.02 14.77 -8.19
C ARG A 265 6.54 14.53 -7.92
N ALA A 266 5.89 13.71 -8.73
CA ALA A 266 4.50 13.33 -8.53
C ALA A 266 4.27 12.67 -7.17
N PHE A 267 5.12 11.71 -6.78
CA PHE A 267 5.04 11.06 -5.47
C PHE A 267 5.20 12.06 -4.32
N THR A 268 6.12 13.02 -4.47
CA THR A 268 6.34 14.08 -3.50
C THR A 268 5.11 14.98 -3.35
N ALA A 269 4.50 15.40 -4.46
CA ALA A 269 3.28 16.20 -4.47
C ALA A 269 2.09 15.45 -3.84
N LEU A 270 1.91 14.16 -4.18
CA LEU A 270 0.86 13.31 -3.60
C LEU A 270 1.01 13.19 -2.09
N ASN A 271 2.22 12.88 -1.60
CA ASN A 271 2.46 12.79 -0.16
C ASN A 271 2.24 14.12 0.58
N ALA A 272 2.55 15.25 -0.07
CA ALA A 272 2.27 16.56 0.50
C ALA A 272 0.77 16.90 0.53
N ALA A 273 0.00 16.40 -0.44
CA ALA A 273 -1.44 16.67 -0.59
C ALA A 273 -2.34 15.71 0.20
N LEU A 274 -1.85 14.53 0.55
CA LEU A 274 -2.60 13.56 1.34
C LEU A 274 -3.09 14.17 2.67
N PRO A 275 -4.32 13.84 3.13
CA PRO A 275 -4.81 14.30 4.41
C PRO A 275 -3.85 13.87 5.52
N ARG A 276 -3.33 14.84 6.28
CA ARG A 276 -2.50 14.54 7.45
C ARG A 276 -3.25 13.64 8.40
N THR A 277 -2.66 12.49 8.69
CA THR A 277 -3.22 11.50 9.61
C THR A 277 -3.25 12.08 11.03
N TRP A 278 -3.99 11.43 11.93
CA TRP A 278 -3.91 11.76 13.35
C TRP A 278 -2.46 11.70 13.85
N LEU A 279 -1.68 10.72 13.39
CA LEU A 279 -0.30 10.52 13.80
C LEU A 279 0.59 11.69 13.36
N ASP A 280 0.44 12.19 12.13
CA ASP A 280 1.22 13.33 11.65
C ASP A 280 0.96 14.59 12.49
N LYS A 281 -0.32 14.84 12.82
CA LYS A 281 -0.71 15.95 13.71
C LYS A 281 -0.18 15.76 15.13
N ALA A 282 -0.12 14.52 15.62
CA ALA A 282 0.43 14.20 16.94
C ALA A 282 1.94 14.44 16.98
N GLU A 283 2.67 14.05 15.94
CA GLU A 283 4.11 14.33 15.80
C GLU A 283 4.40 15.83 15.79
N ASP A 284 3.64 16.62 15.03
CA ASP A 284 3.78 18.08 15.00
C ASP A 284 3.61 18.69 16.40
N ARG A 285 2.57 18.27 17.13
CA ARG A 285 2.33 18.74 18.51
C ARG A 285 3.46 18.38 19.46
N ILE A 286 4.05 17.19 19.32
CA ILE A 286 5.20 16.78 20.13
C ILE A 286 6.46 17.57 19.74
N ARG A 287 6.66 17.85 18.44
CA ARG A 287 7.77 18.70 17.96
C ARG A 287 7.67 20.12 18.55
N GLU A 288 6.47 20.65 18.65
CA GLU A 288 6.21 21.99 19.23
C GLU A 288 6.31 22.00 20.75
N LYS A 289 5.76 20.97 21.41
CA LYS A 289 5.70 20.87 22.87
C LYS A 289 5.90 19.42 23.32
N PRO A 290 7.16 18.97 23.57
CA PRO A 290 7.47 17.59 23.96
C PRO A 290 6.61 17.02 25.09
N SER A 291 6.26 17.83 26.09
CA SER A 291 5.46 17.42 27.26
C SER A 291 4.03 16.99 26.96
N VAL A 292 3.51 17.20 25.74
CA VAL A 292 2.18 16.67 25.38
C VAL A 292 2.17 15.16 25.11
N ILE A 293 3.35 14.52 25.04
CA ILE A 293 3.48 13.07 24.80
C ILE A 293 2.67 12.26 25.81
N GLY A 294 2.66 12.63 27.09
CA GLY A 294 1.91 11.92 28.13
C GLY A 294 0.39 11.87 27.89
N ALA A 295 -0.18 12.83 27.15
CA ALA A 295 -1.59 12.82 26.77
C ALA A 295 -1.84 12.14 25.42
N ILE A 296 -0.86 12.17 24.51
CA ILE A 296 -0.98 11.62 23.15
C ILE A 296 -0.71 10.12 23.14
N PHE A 297 0.31 9.66 23.87
CA PHE A 297 0.77 8.28 23.87
C PHE A 297 -0.33 7.26 24.25
N PRO A 298 -1.22 7.54 25.23
CA PRO A 298 -2.35 6.67 25.54
C PRO A 298 -3.47 6.65 24.49
N ALA A 299 -3.56 7.69 23.65
CA ALA A 299 -4.58 7.79 22.61
C ALA A 299 -4.25 6.96 21.36
N VAL A 300 -2.97 6.64 21.14
CA VAL A 300 -2.47 6.03 19.88
C VAL A 300 -3.32 4.82 19.46
N GLY A 301 -3.49 3.82 20.33
CA GLY A 301 -4.21 2.60 19.96
C GLY A 301 -5.68 2.81 19.57
N ARG A 302 -6.32 3.90 20.00
CA ARG A 302 -7.69 4.25 19.58
C ARG A 302 -7.72 4.94 18.21
N GLU A 303 -6.67 5.69 17.89
CA GLU A 303 -6.61 6.58 16.73
C GLU A 303 -6.00 5.89 15.50
N VAL A 304 -5.06 4.95 15.71
CA VAL A 304 -4.37 4.25 14.61
C VAL A 304 -4.74 2.76 14.51
N GLY A 305 -5.48 2.23 15.49
CA GLY A 305 -5.81 0.80 15.58
C GLY A 305 -4.71 -0.06 16.19
N ARG A 306 -5.00 -1.35 16.39
CA ARG A 306 -4.15 -2.31 17.14
C ARG A 306 -3.86 -3.61 16.39
N ALA A 307 -4.06 -3.62 15.07
CA ALA A 307 -3.84 -4.81 14.25
C ALA A 307 -2.36 -5.22 14.24
N ALA A 308 -2.09 -6.51 14.13
CA ALA A 308 -0.73 -6.99 13.87
C ALA A 308 -0.20 -6.45 12.53
N LEU A 309 1.08 -6.11 12.48
CA LEU A 309 1.70 -5.60 11.25
C LEU A 309 1.83 -6.67 10.16
N ARG A 310 1.92 -7.95 10.56
CA ARG A 310 1.98 -9.11 9.66
C ARG A 310 1.01 -10.20 10.12
N PRO A 311 -0.31 -10.01 9.96
CA PRO A 311 -1.31 -10.88 10.56
C PRO A 311 -1.32 -12.32 10.01
N ASP A 312 -0.74 -12.52 8.83
CA ASP A 312 -0.59 -13.80 8.14
C ASP A 312 0.46 -14.72 8.80
N ILE A 313 1.58 -14.16 9.25
CA ILE A 313 2.70 -14.93 9.86
C ILE A 313 2.89 -14.64 11.35
N ASP A 314 2.40 -13.51 11.85
CA ASP A 314 2.48 -13.07 13.25
C ASP A 314 1.15 -12.45 13.70
N PRO A 315 0.08 -13.24 13.81
CA PRO A 315 -1.28 -12.75 14.10
C PRO A 315 -1.40 -12.02 15.45
N GLN A 316 -0.48 -12.26 16.39
CA GLN A 316 -0.46 -11.62 17.70
C GLN A 316 0.50 -10.43 17.79
N GLY A 317 1.31 -10.18 16.74
CA GLY A 317 2.31 -9.10 16.73
C GLY A 317 3.46 -9.33 17.73
N LEU A 318 3.79 -10.58 18.06
CA LEU A 318 4.85 -10.91 19.02
C LEU A 318 6.24 -10.69 18.45
N VAL A 319 6.43 -10.89 17.15
CA VAL A 319 7.72 -10.74 16.49
C VAL A 319 7.82 -9.34 15.88
N HIS A 320 6.83 -8.98 15.07
CA HIS A 320 6.86 -7.77 14.25
C HIS A 320 6.14 -6.58 14.88
N GLY A 321 5.32 -6.79 15.91
CA GLY A 321 4.55 -5.72 16.57
C GLY A 321 3.21 -5.44 15.90
N THR A 322 2.50 -4.45 16.45
CA THR A 322 1.20 -3.97 15.97
C THR A 322 1.28 -2.54 15.42
N VAL A 323 0.22 -2.08 14.74
CA VAL A 323 0.13 -0.73 14.16
C VAL A 323 0.35 0.37 15.22
N ASP A 324 -0.21 0.21 16.42
CA ASP A 324 -0.01 1.14 17.53
C ASP A 324 1.39 1.08 18.14
N ASP A 325 2.08 -0.06 18.07
CA ASP A 325 3.50 -0.13 18.47
C ASP A 325 4.35 0.72 17.53
N ALA A 326 4.19 0.55 16.21
CA ALA A 326 4.91 1.34 15.21
C ALA A 326 4.64 2.85 15.31
N ALA A 327 3.38 3.23 15.55
CA ALA A 327 3.01 4.63 15.78
C ALA A 327 3.64 5.20 17.06
N ARG A 328 3.63 4.45 18.17
CA ARG A 328 4.30 4.86 19.42
C ARG A 328 5.81 5.00 19.24
N SER A 329 6.45 4.10 18.50
CA SER A 329 7.87 4.20 18.15
C SER A 329 8.20 5.46 17.36
N ARG A 330 7.36 5.82 16.37
CA ARG A 330 7.49 7.11 15.66
C ARG A 330 7.41 8.30 16.61
N LEU A 331 6.42 8.33 17.50
CA LEU A 331 6.26 9.43 18.47
C LEU A 331 7.47 9.57 19.40
N ILE A 332 8.01 8.45 19.89
CA ILE A 332 9.24 8.43 20.71
C ILE A 332 10.46 8.86 19.90
N GLY A 333 10.56 8.47 18.62
CA GLY A 333 11.62 8.93 17.73
C GLY A 333 11.61 10.45 17.54
N VAL A 334 10.42 11.05 17.40
CA VAL A 334 10.26 12.51 17.37
C VAL A 334 10.70 13.14 18.69
N LEU A 335 10.30 12.54 19.83
CA LEU A 335 10.67 13.01 21.15
C LEU A 335 12.19 12.97 21.38
N ALA A 336 12.85 11.88 20.94
CA ALA A 336 14.29 11.70 21.03
C ALA A 336 15.07 12.72 20.21
N GLY A 337 14.51 13.21 19.09
CA GLY A 337 15.09 14.30 18.32
C GLY A 337 14.91 15.70 18.96
N ARG A 338 14.17 15.82 20.06
CA ARG A 338 13.86 17.09 20.72
C ARG A 338 14.38 17.22 22.14
N LEU A 339 14.52 16.11 22.87
CA LEU A 339 14.95 16.09 24.27
C LEU A 339 16.41 15.68 24.41
N ALA A 340 17.08 16.17 25.46
CA ALA A 340 18.37 15.63 25.85
C ALA A 340 18.21 14.18 26.38
N PRO A 341 19.25 13.32 26.30
CA PRO A 341 19.16 11.92 26.75
C PRO A 341 18.63 11.73 28.18
N ALA A 342 19.05 12.58 29.12
CA ALA A 342 18.57 12.53 30.50
C ALA A 342 17.07 12.83 30.64
N GLU A 343 16.55 13.79 29.85
CA GLU A 343 15.13 14.15 29.85
C GLU A 343 14.30 13.06 29.16
N LEU A 344 14.77 12.53 28.03
CA LEU A 344 14.13 11.40 27.36
C LEU A 344 14.06 10.18 28.27
N ALA A 345 15.12 9.89 29.03
CA ALA A 345 15.14 8.80 29.99
C ALA A 345 14.12 8.98 31.14
N VAL A 346 13.80 10.21 31.53
CA VAL A 346 12.71 10.49 32.49
C VAL A 346 11.36 10.19 31.83
N GLU A 347 11.11 10.76 30.64
CA GLU A 347 9.85 10.60 29.92
C GLU A 347 9.55 9.12 29.60
N LEU A 348 10.52 8.35 29.12
CA LEU A 348 10.32 6.92 28.83
C LEU A 348 9.96 6.12 30.08
N ARG A 349 10.57 6.45 31.23
CA ARG A 349 10.23 5.82 32.51
C ARG A 349 8.81 6.16 32.96
N ASP A 350 8.40 7.40 32.78
CA ASP A 350 7.05 7.84 33.17
C ASP A 350 5.98 7.21 32.26
N LEU A 351 6.19 7.23 30.94
CA LEU A 351 5.31 6.55 29.98
C LEU A 351 5.17 5.05 30.27
N TYR A 352 6.27 4.38 30.62
CA TYR A 352 6.23 2.97 30.97
C TYR A 352 5.58 2.73 32.34
N ARG A 353 5.89 3.53 33.35
CA ARG A 353 5.42 3.33 34.73
C ARG A 353 3.92 3.57 34.88
N TYR A 354 3.38 4.57 34.20
CA TYR A 354 1.98 4.96 34.31
C TYR A 354 1.11 4.40 33.18
N GLY A 355 1.71 3.72 32.21
CA GLY A 355 1.01 3.18 31.06
C GLY A 355 0.41 1.79 31.27
N ASP A 356 -0.58 1.46 30.46
CA ASP A 356 -1.11 0.09 30.35
C ASP A 356 -0.13 -0.87 29.64
N ASP A 357 -0.45 -2.17 29.56
CA ASP A 357 0.46 -3.15 28.95
C ASP A 357 0.73 -2.86 27.45
N ALA A 358 -0.21 -2.26 26.71
CA ALA A 358 0.03 -1.90 25.32
C ALA A 358 0.96 -0.67 25.19
N GLU A 359 0.81 0.29 26.09
CA GLU A 359 1.68 1.46 26.20
C GLU A 359 3.10 1.07 26.62
N ARG A 360 3.24 0.22 27.65
CA ARG A 360 4.52 -0.37 28.08
C ARG A 360 5.20 -1.11 26.94
N ARG A 361 4.47 -1.94 26.21
CA ARG A 361 4.97 -2.64 25.01
C ARG A 361 5.47 -1.64 23.96
N GLY A 362 4.71 -0.58 23.70
CA GLY A 362 5.10 0.48 22.78
C GLY A 362 6.42 1.16 23.17
N VAL A 363 6.67 1.41 24.46
CA VAL A 363 7.94 1.95 24.95
C VAL A 363 9.11 0.98 24.67
N LEU A 364 8.94 -0.32 24.96
CA LEU A 364 9.97 -1.33 24.71
C LEU A 364 10.31 -1.48 23.22
N ARG A 365 9.28 -1.44 22.35
CA ARG A 365 9.46 -1.46 20.90
C ARG A 365 10.17 -0.21 20.40
N ALA A 366 9.82 0.96 20.92
CA ALA A 366 10.47 2.22 20.57
C ALA A 366 11.94 2.28 21.00
N LEU A 367 12.30 1.73 22.16
CA LEU A 367 13.70 1.59 22.56
C LEU A 367 14.51 0.82 21.52
N SER A 368 13.92 -0.22 20.92
CA SER A 368 14.56 -1.02 19.87
C SER A 368 14.77 -0.27 18.55
N THR A 369 14.10 0.88 18.34
CA THR A 369 14.30 1.71 17.15
C THR A 369 15.33 2.84 17.36
N LEU A 370 15.84 3.03 18.58
CA LEU A 370 16.85 4.03 18.87
C LEU A 370 18.24 3.44 18.59
N GLU A 371 18.87 3.86 17.49
CA GLU A 371 20.19 3.34 17.09
C GLU A 371 21.29 3.69 18.09
N SER A 372 21.30 4.92 18.60
CA SER A 372 22.30 5.46 19.54
C SER A 372 21.64 6.20 20.71
N PRO A 373 21.04 5.49 21.69
CA PRO A 373 20.19 6.09 22.73
C PRO A 373 20.94 6.97 23.74
N GLY A 374 22.27 6.85 23.86
CA GLY A 374 23.05 7.52 24.93
C GLY A 374 22.97 6.76 26.26
N ALA A 375 23.86 7.10 27.20
CA ALA A 375 24.05 6.32 28.43
C ALA A 375 22.80 6.34 29.34
N GLU A 376 22.20 7.51 29.54
CA GLU A 376 21.06 7.69 30.44
C GLU A 376 19.81 6.94 29.97
N VAL A 377 19.57 6.95 28.65
CA VAL A 377 18.45 6.21 28.03
C VAL A 377 18.75 4.72 28.02
N THR A 378 20.01 4.33 27.83
CA THR A 378 20.44 2.92 27.91
C THR A 378 20.18 2.37 29.31
N ASP A 379 20.63 3.06 30.35
CA ASP A 379 20.45 2.68 31.76
C ASP A 379 18.97 2.61 32.15
N ALA A 380 18.15 3.56 31.66
CA ALA A 380 16.70 3.52 31.86
C ALA A 380 16.09 2.32 31.14
N GLY A 381 16.41 2.12 29.86
CA GLY A 381 15.87 1.04 29.04
C GLY A 381 16.19 -0.34 29.57
N ILE A 382 17.41 -0.58 30.08
CA ILE A 382 17.78 -1.86 30.71
C ILE A 382 16.82 -2.18 31.86
N LYS A 383 16.54 -1.20 32.73
CA LYS A 383 15.61 -1.37 33.86
C LYS A 383 14.17 -1.66 33.41
N LEU A 384 13.72 -1.01 32.31
CA LEU A 384 12.39 -1.26 31.74
C LEU A 384 12.29 -2.66 31.14
N VAL A 385 13.32 -3.10 30.41
CA VAL A 385 13.42 -4.45 29.85
C VAL A 385 13.43 -5.50 30.95
N GLU A 386 14.26 -5.32 31.99
CA GLU A 386 14.28 -6.25 33.13
C GLU A 386 12.94 -6.33 33.85
N ASP A 387 12.23 -5.22 34.02
CA ASP A 387 10.88 -5.21 34.58
C ASP A 387 9.88 -5.98 33.70
N ALA A 388 9.93 -5.76 32.39
CA ALA A 388 9.09 -6.47 31.44
C ALA A 388 9.34 -7.98 31.44
N LEU A 389 10.59 -8.42 31.60
CA LEU A 389 10.95 -9.84 31.72
C LEU A 389 10.43 -10.50 33.00
N ARG A 390 10.15 -9.72 34.06
CA ARG A 390 9.51 -10.20 35.29
C ARG A 390 8.00 -10.33 35.15
N ALA A 391 7.39 -9.74 34.12
CA ALA A 391 5.96 -9.85 33.86
C ALA A 391 5.57 -11.23 33.29
N ASN A 392 4.26 -11.50 33.26
CA ASN A 392 3.68 -12.69 32.63
C ASN A 392 2.96 -12.38 31.31
N ASP A 393 2.91 -11.12 30.89
CA ASP A 393 2.38 -10.75 29.58
C ASP A 393 3.41 -11.12 28.50
N ILE A 394 3.06 -12.12 27.68
CA ILE A 394 3.91 -12.61 26.60
C ILE A 394 4.29 -11.51 25.59
N ARG A 395 3.44 -10.49 25.42
CA ARG A 395 3.68 -9.39 24.49
C ARG A 395 4.76 -8.44 25.02
N LEU A 396 4.80 -8.23 26.34
CA LEU A 396 5.87 -7.46 27.00
C LEU A 396 7.19 -8.22 26.95
N VAL A 397 7.17 -9.53 27.26
CA VAL A 397 8.36 -10.39 27.18
C VAL A 397 8.94 -10.40 25.78
N ALA A 398 8.10 -10.55 24.75
CA ALA A 398 8.54 -10.53 23.35
C ALA A 398 9.14 -9.18 22.94
N ALA A 399 8.52 -8.06 23.35
CA ALA A 399 9.07 -6.72 23.07
C ALA A 399 10.39 -6.46 23.82
N ALA A 400 10.53 -6.97 25.03
CA ALA A 400 11.73 -6.82 25.86
C ALA A 400 12.95 -7.55 25.27
N MET A 401 12.73 -8.69 24.62
CA MET A 401 13.79 -9.47 23.95
C MET A 401 14.08 -9.03 22.51
N GLY A 402 13.50 -7.92 22.05
CA GLY A 402 13.81 -7.31 20.76
C GLY A 402 15.22 -6.68 20.69
N PRO A 403 15.53 -5.90 19.64
CA PRO A 403 16.88 -5.35 19.39
C PRO A 403 17.54 -4.60 20.56
N PHE A 404 16.75 -3.97 21.45
CA PHE A 404 17.33 -3.30 22.62
C PHE A 404 17.97 -4.26 23.64
N ALA A 405 17.63 -5.56 23.60
CA ALA A 405 18.20 -6.58 24.49
C ALA A 405 19.72 -6.78 24.32
N ARG A 406 20.33 -6.21 23.25
CA ARG A 406 21.78 -6.13 23.06
C ARG A 406 22.51 -5.41 24.21
N PHE A 407 21.81 -4.58 24.97
CA PHE A 407 22.36 -3.87 26.13
C PHE A 407 22.26 -4.67 27.44
N LEU A 408 21.57 -5.81 27.46
CA LEU A 408 21.56 -6.71 28.61
C LEU A 408 22.89 -7.47 28.71
N ASP A 409 23.35 -7.67 29.95
CA ASP A 409 24.42 -8.62 30.20
C ASP A 409 24.00 -10.05 29.80
N ASP A 410 24.99 -10.92 29.61
CA ASP A 410 24.73 -12.26 29.11
C ASP A 410 23.88 -13.09 30.08
N HIS A 411 23.95 -12.83 31.38
CA HIS A 411 23.14 -13.58 32.36
C HIS A 411 21.65 -13.21 32.22
N ALA A 412 21.34 -11.91 32.23
CA ALA A 412 19.99 -11.39 32.06
C ALA A 412 19.40 -11.78 30.69
N TRP A 413 20.21 -11.71 29.63
CA TRP A 413 19.78 -12.09 28.29
C TRP A 413 19.44 -13.60 28.20
N ARG A 414 20.31 -14.51 28.69
CA ARG A 414 20.03 -15.96 28.71
C ARG A 414 18.77 -16.29 29.50
N HIS A 415 18.58 -15.66 30.66
CA HIS A 415 17.36 -15.83 31.45
C HIS A 415 16.11 -15.28 30.74
N GLY A 416 16.26 -14.21 29.95
CA GLY A 416 15.21 -13.71 29.07
C GLY A 416 14.83 -14.71 27.99
N VAL A 417 15.80 -15.35 27.34
CA VAL A 417 15.56 -16.43 26.36
C VAL A 417 14.81 -17.59 27.00
N LEU A 418 15.26 -18.07 28.17
CA LEU A 418 14.54 -19.11 28.92
C LEU A 418 13.10 -18.70 29.26
N LYS A 419 12.89 -17.44 29.66
CA LYS A 419 11.56 -16.90 29.96
C LYS A 419 10.67 -16.96 28.72
N CYS A 420 11.19 -16.61 27.53
CA CYS A 420 10.45 -16.73 26.28
C CYS A 420 9.94 -18.16 26.06
N VAL A 421 10.83 -19.14 26.15
CA VAL A 421 10.48 -20.55 25.96
C VAL A 421 9.49 -21.03 27.02
N PHE A 422 9.65 -20.59 28.28
CA PHE A 422 8.77 -20.96 29.38
C PHE A 422 7.34 -20.43 29.22
N VAL A 423 7.16 -19.19 28.75
CA VAL A 423 5.85 -18.54 28.60
C VAL A 423 5.25 -18.65 27.19
N GLY A 424 5.94 -19.31 26.25
CA GLY A 424 5.45 -19.55 24.90
C GLY A 424 5.63 -18.38 23.93
N VAL A 425 6.62 -17.52 24.16
CA VAL A 425 7.04 -16.51 23.18
C VAL A 425 7.96 -17.18 22.14
N PRO A 426 7.70 -17.05 20.83
CA PRO A 426 8.56 -17.60 19.79
C PRO A 426 9.98 -17.03 19.87
N LEU A 427 11.00 -17.88 19.71
CA LEU A 427 12.41 -17.45 19.71
C LEU A 427 12.74 -16.53 18.54
N ALA A 428 11.92 -16.49 17.48
CA ALA A 428 12.01 -15.50 16.41
C ALA A 428 11.86 -14.04 16.90
N ALA A 429 11.28 -13.82 18.09
CA ALA A 429 11.21 -12.49 18.71
C ALA A 429 12.51 -12.07 19.41
N VAL A 430 13.46 -12.99 19.62
CA VAL A 430 14.73 -12.73 20.31
C VAL A 430 15.76 -12.18 19.33
N ALA A 431 16.17 -10.94 19.54
CA ALA A 431 17.24 -10.35 18.75
C ALA A 431 18.61 -10.97 19.09
N ASP A 432 19.47 -11.06 18.08
CA ASP A 432 20.85 -11.55 18.19
C ASP A 432 20.97 -12.99 18.71
N LEU A 433 19.92 -13.81 18.58
CA LEU A 433 19.91 -15.19 19.09
C LEU A 433 21.04 -16.04 18.48
N GLU A 434 21.19 -16.03 17.16
CA GLU A 434 22.22 -16.81 16.46
C GLU A 434 23.64 -16.38 16.84
N THR A 435 23.85 -15.10 17.18
CA THR A 435 25.17 -14.55 17.47
C THR A 435 25.53 -14.60 18.96
N ARG A 436 24.54 -14.60 19.86
CA ARG A 436 24.74 -14.64 21.32
C ARG A 436 24.48 -16.01 21.95
N ALA A 437 23.86 -16.95 21.23
CA ALA A 437 23.65 -18.30 21.76
C ALA A 437 24.98 -18.99 22.02
N ASP A 438 25.21 -19.36 23.28
CA ASP A 438 26.44 -19.99 23.73
C ASP A 438 26.17 -21.32 24.45
N ASP A 439 27.24 -22.00 24.85
CA ASP A 439 27.17 -23.31 25.48
C ASP A 439 26.36 -23.29 26.78
N GLU A 440 26.42 -22.18 27.54
CA GLU A 440 25.65 -22.03 28.77
C GLU A 440 24.15 -21.91 28.48
N LEU A 441 23.74 -21.14 27.47
CA LEU A 441 22.34 -21.10 27.03
C LEU A 441 21.87 -22.48 26.57
N LYS A 442 22.67 -23.19 25.76
CA LYS A 442 22.34 -24.54 25.28
C LYS A 442 22.17 -25.51 26.45
N ARG A 443 23.06 -25.45 27.45
CA ARG A 443 22.95 -26.25 28.68
C ARG A 443 21.65 -25.96 29.44
N MET A 444 21.32 -24.68 29.63
CA MET A 444 20.08 -24.26 30.29
C MET A 444 18.82 -24.71 29.55
N LEU A 445 18.81 -24.66 28.21
CA LEU A 445 17.69 -25.12 27.39
C LEU A 445 17.55 -26.65 27.40
N ALA A 446 18.67 -27.39 27.48
CA ALA A 446 18.65 -28.83 27.64
C ALA A 446 18.02 -29.23 29.00
N ASP A 447 18.42 -28.57 30.08
CA ASP A 447 17.83 -28.78 31.42
C ASP A 447 16.31 -28.51 31.40
N PHE A 448 15.87 -27.41 30.77
CA PHE A 448 14.45 -27.10 30.59
C PHE A 448 13.71 -28.17 29.77
N ALA A 449 14.32 -28.65 28.68
CA ALA A 449 13.72 -29.66 27.81
C ALA A 449 13.54 -30.99 28.57
N ASP A 450 14.52 -31.38 29.38
CA ASP A 450 14.46 -32.59 30.19
C ASP A 450 13.40 -32.47 31.30
N GLU A 451 13.29 -31.32 31.96
CA GLU A 451 12.23 -31.06 32.94
C GLU A 451 10.83 -31.13 32.32
N ARG A 452 10.65 -30.56 31.12
CA ARG A 452 9.38 -30.63 30.38
C ARG A 452 9.02 -32.07 30.01
N ARG A 453 9.97 -32.84 29.47
CA ARG A 453 9.80 -34.26 29.12
C ARG A 453 9.46 -35.10 30.35
N ALA A 454 10.19 -34.91 31.45
CA ALA A 454 9.92 -35.61 32.71
C ALA A 454 8.51 -35.33 33.26
N ALA A 455 8.01 -34.11 33.02
CA ALA A 455 6.64 -33.71 33.36
C ALA A 455 5.58 -34.13 32.30
N GLY A 456 5.96 -34.85 31.24
CA GLY A 456 5.04 -35.25 30.17
C GLY A 456 4.53 -34.09 29.31
N ARG A 457 5.26 -32.96 29.26
CA ARG A 457 4.87 -31.76 28.53
C ARG A 457 5.75 -31.59 27.28
N GLU A 458 5.18 -31.08 26.19
CA GLU A 458 5.92 -30.85 24.95
C GLU A 458 7.00 -29.76 25.09
N VAL A 459 8.10 -29.91 24.37
CA VAL A 459 9.17 -28.91 24.29
C VAL A 459 8.94 -28.07 23.03
N PRO A 460 9.00 -26.72 23.10
CA PRO A 460 8.86 -25.87 21.93
C PRO A 460 9.85 -26.23 20.81
N ALA A 461 9.36 -26.22 19.56
CA ALA A 461 10.12 -26.70 18.41
C ALA A 461 11.34 -25.82 18.10
N ASP A 462 11.21 -24.51 18.27
CA ASP A 462 12.29 -23.53 18.12
C ASP A 462 13.40 -23.72 19.15
N ALA A 463 13.06 -24.03 20.41
CA ALA A 463 14.04 -24.39 21.43
C ALA A 463 14.80 -25.69 21.09
N LEU A 464 14.11 -26.68 20.48
CA LEU A 464 14.76 -27.91 20.01
C LEU A 464 15.67 -27.67 18.81
N SER A 465 15.34 -26.72 17.92
CA SER A 465 16.19 -26.36 16.78
C SER A 465 17.53 -25.78 17.27
N LEU A 466 17.50 -24.88 18.26
CA LEU A 466 18.71 -24.27 18.82
C LEU A 466 19.66 -25.29 19.48
N LEU A 467 19.11 -26.40 20.01
CA LEU A 467 19.91 -27.50 20.57
C LEU A 467 20.53 -28.41 19.51
N LYS A 468 20.08 -28.35 18.25
CA LYS A 468 20.58 -29.19 17.14
C LYS A 468 21.67 -28.50 16.32
N GLU A 469 21.78 -27.18 16.41
CA GLU A 469 22.80 -26.39 15.74
C GLU A 469 24.15 -26.58 16.47
N ASN A 470 25.07 -27.28 15.81
CA ASN A 470 26.45 -27.51 16.27
C ASN A 470 27.30 -26.27 16.05
#